data_AF-B9Z4X6-F1
#
_entry.id   AF-B9Z4X6-F1
#
_cell.length_a   1.000
_cell.length_b   1.000
_cell.length_c   1.000
_cell.angle_alpha   90.00
_cell.angle_beta   90.00
_cell.angle_gamma   90.00
#
_symmetry.space_group_name_H-M   'P 1'
#
loop_
_entity.id
_entity.type
_entity.pdbx_description
1 polymer ?
#
loop_
_entity_poly.entity_id
_entity_poly.type
_entity_poly.pdbx_seq_one_letter_code
_entity_poly.pdbx_strand_id
1 'polypeptide(L)'
;MSTTDNVIELITPGPQRGLARFHIALGDPALIYGHADIASITFRRENGELALYHMALGITETRRVVLPGDEIQLQVDGKTLLIVVRAASATHVLVDAGKDRTADIAMVLAAATA
;
A
#
# COMPACT_ATOMS: atom_id res chain seq x y z
N MET A 1 -16.03 -8.94 21.25
CA MET A 1 -16.51 -8.94 19.85
C MET A 1 -16.06 -7.63 19.24
N SER A 2 -15.02 -7.65 18.42
CA SER A 2 -14.56 -6.45 17.70
C SER A 2 -15.19 -6.47 16.32
N THR A 3 -15.97 -5.45 16.01
CA THR A 3 -16.57 -5.22 14.71
C THR A 3 -15.47 -5.10 13.67
N THR A 4 -15.51 -5.96 12.65
CA THR A 4 -14.70 -5.85 11.44
C THR A 4 -15.25 -4.66 10.66
N ASP A 5 -14.63 -3.49 10.84
CA ASP A 5 -14.90 -2.35 9.97
C ASP A 5 -14.34 -2.68 8.59
N ASN A 6 -15.21 -3.20 7.73
CA ASN A 6 -14.92 -3.46 6.32
C ASN A 6 -14.84 -2.12 5.59
N VAL A 7 -13.68 -1.45 5.65
CA VAL A 7 -13.45 -0.21 4.91
C VAL A 7 -13.18 -0.56 3.45
N ILE A 8 -14.17 -0.30 2.59
CA ILE A 8 -13.99 -0.27 1.14
C ILE A 8 -13.69 1.19 0.76
N GLU A 9 -12.42 1.53 0.55
CA GLU A 9 -12.06 2.84 -0.01
C GLU A 9 -12.01 2.74 -1.54
N LEU A 10 -13.12 3.11 -2.18
CA LEU A 10 -13.24 3.20 -3.64
C LEU A 10 -12.62 4.51 -4.14
N ILE A 11 -11.40 4.41 -4.68
CA ILE A 11 -10.75 5.50 -5.40
C ILE A 11 -11.45 5.66 -6.76
N THR A 12 -12.24 6.72 -6.89
CA THR A 12 -12.93 7.10 -8.13
C THR A 12 -11.97 7.76 -9.13
N PRO A 13 -12.16 7.55 -10.45
CA PRO A 13 -11.44 8.30 -11.48
C PRO A 13 -11.93 9.75 -11.50
N GLY A 14 -11.03 10.65 -11.14
CA GLY A 14 -11.19 12.10 -11.11
C GLY A 14 -9.89 12.73 -10.58
N PRO A 15 -9.67 14.04 -10.74
CA PRO A 15 -8.48 14.70 -10.21
C PRO A 15 -8.50 14.67 -8.68
N GLN A 16 -7.94 13.62 -8.09
CA GLN A 16 -7.75 13.55 -6.65
C GLN A 16 -6.62 14.51 -6.27
N ARG A 17 -7.01 15.63 -5.66
CA ARG A 17 -6.08 16.55 -5.02
C ARG A 17 -5.74 16.01 -3.63
N GLY A 18 -4.77 15.10 -3.53
CA GLY A 18 -4.21 14.70 -2.24
C GLY A 18 -3.75 13.25 -2.17
N LEU A 19 -2.92 12.98 -1.16
CA LEU A 19 -2.61 11.62 -0.73
C LEU A 19 -3.84 11.06 0.01
N ALA A 20 -4.29 9.85 -0.33
CA ALA A 20 -5.27 9.09 0.42
C ALA A 20 -4.60 8.33 1.57
N ARG A 21 -5.31 8.09 2.68
CA ARG A 21 -4.72 7.51 3.90
C ARG A 21 -5.25 6.11 4.17
N PHE A 22 -4.34 5.16 4.35
CA PHE A 22 -4.66 3.75 4.51
C PHE A 22 -4.07 3.18 5.80
N HIS A 23 -4.85 2.31 6.44
CA HIS A 23 -4.42 1.48 7.56
C HIS A 23 -4.20 0.07 7.05
N ILE A 24 -2.95 -0.36 6.93
CA ILE A 24 -2.58 -1.67 6.37
C ILE A 24 -2.18 -2.59 7.52
N ALA A 25 -2.87 -3.71 7.69
CA ALA A 25 -2.51 -4.71 8.69
C ALA A 25 -1.15 -5.36 8.35
N LEU A 26 -0.35 -5.64 9.38
CA LEU A 26 0.92 -6.35 9.20
C LEU A 26 0.66 -7.81 8.79
N GLY A 27 1.38 -8.29 7.78
CA GLY A 27 1.23 -9.63 7.22
C GLY A 27 0.23 -9.72 6.06
N ASP A 28 -0.71 -8.79 5.98
CA ASP A 28 -1.75 -8.79 4.94
C ASP A 28 -1.30 -7.99 3.70
N PRO A 29 -1.57 -8.49 2.49
CA PRO A 29 -1.27 -7.76 1.27
C PRO A 29 -2.29 -6.64 1.02
N ALA A 30 -1.80 -5.42 0.78
CA ALA A 30 -2.59 -4.39 0.09
C ALA A 30 -2.32 -4.51 -1.42
N LEU A 31 -3.40 -4.62 -2.20
CA LEU A 31 -3.35 -4.78 -3.65
C LEU A 31 -3.38 -3.42 -4.34
N ILE A 32 -2.63 -3.28 -5.41
CA ILE A 32 -2.57 -2.08 -6.23
C ILE A 32 -2.94 -2.48 -7.65
N TYR A 33 -4.10 -2.04 -8.11
CA TYR A 33 -4.61 -2.29 -9.45
C TYR A 33 -4.22 -1.14 -10.37
N GLY A 34 -3.40 -1.46 -11.38
CA GLY A 34 -3.20 -0.62 -12.56
C GLY A 34 -4.26 -0.91 -13.62
N HIS A 35 -4.04 -0.41 -14.85
CA HIS A 35 -4.93 -0.67 -15.97
C HIS A 35 -4.72 -2.10 -16.52
N ALA A 36 -3.46 -2.51 -16.68
CA ALA A 36 -3.11 -3.84 -17.19
C ALA A 36 -2.47 -4.76 -16.14
N ASP A 37 -1.89 -4.20 -15.08
CA ASP A 37 -1.12 -4.95 -14.08
C ASP A 37 -1.72 -4.87 -12.68
N ILE A 38 -1.35 -5.86 -11.85
CA ILE A 38 -1.61 -5.89 -10.41
C ILE A 38 -0.27 -5.96 -9.69
N ALA A 39 -0.13 -5.15 -8.66
CA ALA A 39 0.95 -5.22 -7.69
C ALA A 39 0.39 -5.45 -6.28
N SER A 40 1.26 -5.83 -5.36
CA SER A 40 0.93 -5.92 -3.94
C SER A 40 2.06 -5.38 -3.10
N ILE A 41 1.68 -4.81 -1.96
CA ILE A 41 2.60 -4.47 -0.89
C ILE A 41 2.21 -5.22 0.38
N THR A 42 3.20 -5.66 1.14
CA THR A 42 2.97 -6.28 2.45
C THR A 42 3.97 -5.72 3.45
N PHE A 43 3.48 -5.27 4.59
CA PHE A 43 4.35 -4.84 5.68
C PHE A 43 4.52 -5.99 6.68
N ARG A 44 5.76 -6.26 7.10
CA ARG A 44 6.08 -7.29 8.09
C ARG A 44 7.06 -6.76 9.13
N ARG A 45 6.95 -7.26 10.37
CA ARG A 45 7.97 -7.05 11.39
C ARG A 45 8.93 -8.21 11.40
N GLU A 46 10.22 -7.93 11.24
CA GLU A 46 11.29 -8.92 11.14
C GLU A 46 12.49 -8.44 11.93
N ASN A 47 12.98 -9.24 12.87
CA ASN A 47 14.16 -8.90 13.68
C ASN A 47 14.08 -7.52 14.36
N GLY A 48 12.87 -7.07 14.71
CA GLY A 48 12.61 -5.75 15.32
C GLY A 48 12.42 -4.61 14.33
N GLU A 49 12.65 -4.83 13.03
CA GLU A 49 12.52 -3.83 11.97
C GLU A 49 11.16 -3.97 11.25
N LEU A 50 10.69 -2.86 10.68
CA LEU A 50 9.56 -2.87 9.75
C LEU A 50 10.10 -3.03 8.33
N ALA A 51 9.67 -4.08 7.65
CA ALA A 51 10.01 -4.36 6.26
C ALA A 51 8.79 -4.19 5.36
N LEU A 52 8.98 -3.53 4.22
CA LEU A 52 8.06 -3.49 3.10
C LEU A 52 8.49 -4.52 2.06
N TYR A 53 7.56 -5.38 1.69
CA TYR A 53 7.64 -6.27 0.53
C TYR A 53 6.80 -5.69 -0.60
N HIS A 54 7.34 -5.67 -1.81
CA HIS A 54 6.63 -5.24 -3.01
C HIS A 54 6.76 -6.30 -4.11
N MET A 55 5.61 -6.74 -4.62
CA MET A 55 5.51 -7.66 -5.76
C MET A 55 4.69 -7.03 -6.87
N ALA A 56 5.09 -7.23 -8.12
CA ALA A 56 4.32 -6.84 -9.29
C ALA A 56 4.53 -7.85 -10.42
N LEU A 57 3.62 -7.91 -11.37
CA LEU A 57 3.75 -8.81 -12.51
C LEU A 57 5.07 -8.55 -13.26
N GLY A 58 5.86 -9.60 -13.48
CA GLY A 58 7.15 -9.49 -14.17
C GLY A 58 8.27 -8.83 -13.36
N ILE A 59 8.03 -8.45 -12.10
CA ILE A 59 9.04 -7.86 -11.21
C ILE A 59 9.32 -8.83 -10.06
N THR A 60 10.60 -9.12 -9.82
CA THR A 60 11.03 -9.89 -8.64
C THR A 60 10.57 -9.19 -7.36
N GLU A 61 10.08 -9.97 -6.38
CA GLU A 61 9.73 -9.42 -5.07
C GLU A 61 10.92 -8.63 -4.50
N THR A 62 10.66 -7.39 -4.10
CA THR A 62 11.66 -6.53 -3.49
C THR A 62 11.36 -6.35 -2.01
N ARG A 63 12.41 -6.35 -1.19
CA ARG A 63 12.36 -6.11 0.27
C ARG A 63 13.11 -4.82 0.60
N ARG A 64 12.49 -3.96 1.42
CA ARG A 64 13.11 -2.74 1.94
C ARG A 64 12.77 -2.56 3.42
N VAL A 65 13.76 -2.21 4.24
CA VAL A 65 13.52 -1.73 5.62
C VAL A 65 12.98 -0.31 5.53
N VAL A 66 11.91 -0.03 6.27
CA VAL A 66 11.19 1.25 6.21
C VAL A 66 10.99 1.85 7.59
N LEU A 67 11.02 3.18 7.66
CA LEU A 67 10.81 3.96 8.87
C LEU A 67 9.63 4.94 8.71
N PRO A 68 8.98 5.36 9.81
CA PRO A 68 8.06 6.49 9.76
C PRO A 68 8.75 7.73 9.18
N GLY A 69 8.11 8.35 8.19
CA GLY A 69 8.64 9.44 7.38
C GLY A 69 9.15 9.01 6.01
N ASP A 70 9.38 7.71 5.78
CA ASP A 70 9.91 7.24 4.51
C ASP A 70 8.94 7.49 3.35
N GLU A 71 9.48 8.07 2.29
CA GLU A 71 8.84 8.19 0.99
C GLU A 71 9.32 7.05 0.07
N ILE A 72 8.35 6.35 -0.50
CA ILE A 72 8.57 5.11 -1.25
C ILE A 72 7.86 5.26 -2.58
N GLN A 73 8.61 5.13 -3.67
CA GLN A 73 8.07 5.15 -5.01
C GLN A 73 7.99 3.71 -5.52
N LEU A 74 6.79 3.27 -5.86
CA LEU A 74 6.52 1.96 -6.43
C LEU A 74 6.14 2.11 -7.89
N GLN A 75 6.66 1.20 -8.73
CA GLN A 75 6.31 1.13 -10.14
C GLN A 75 5.25 0.05 -10.34
N VAL A 76 4.10 0.44 -10.90
CA VAL A 76 2.98 -0.45 -11.23
C VAL A 76 2.46 -0.04 -12.60
N ASP A 77 2.40 -0.95 -13.57
CA ASP A 77 1.90 -0.66 -14.93
C ASP A 77 2.59 0.55 -15.58
N GLY A 78 3.92 0.64 -15.42
CA GLY A 78 4.75 1.76 -15.91
C GLY A 78 4.48 3.11 -15.25
N LYS A 79 3.70 3.16 -14.16
CA LYS A 79 3.30 4.37 -13.43
C LYS A 79 3.87 4.35 -12.01
N THR A 80 4.08 5.55 -11.46
CA THR A 80 4.59 5.72 -10.09
C THR A 80 3.45 5.91 -9.09
N LEU A 81 3.41 5.06 -8.07
CA LEU A 81 2.67 5.27 -6.84
C LEU A 81 3.65 5.72 -5.73
N LEU A 82 3.38 6.88 -5.14
CA LEU A 82 4.08 7.36 -3.95
C LEU A 82 3.37 6.85 -2.70
N ILE A 83 4.12 6.24 -1.79
CA ILE A 83 3.68 5.82 -0.47
C ILE A 83 4.56 6.51 0.56
N VAL A 84 3.93 7.19 1.52
CA VAL A 84 4.60 7.81 2.66
C VAL A 84 4.22 7.04 3.91
N VAL A 85 5.19 6.42 4.58
CA VAL A 85 4.95 5.74 5.85
C VAL A 85 4.76 6.80 6.93
N ARG A 86 3.58 6.87 7.56
CA ARG A 86 3.28 7.91 8.56
C ARG A 86 3.56 7.43 9.98
N ALA A 87 3.16 6.19 10.27
CA ALA A 87 3.36 5.57 11.57
C ALA A 87 3.27 4.05 11.44
N ALA A 88 3.81 3.33 12.42
CA ALA A 88 3.68 1.89 12.53
C ALA A 88 3.38 1.49 13.97
N SER A 89 2.36 0.65 14.15
CA SER A 89 2.01 0.05 15.43
C SER A 89 2.51 -1.39 15.50
N ALA A 90 2.09 -2.14 16.53
CA ALA A 90 2.37 -3.56 16.64
C ALA A 90 1.60 -4.40 15.60
N THR A 91 0.53 -3.86 15.01
CA THR A 91 -0.41 -4.62 14.15
C THR A 91 -0.69 -3.97 12.81
N HIS A 92 -0.42 -2.67 12.64
CA HIS A 92 -0.75 -1.94 11.41
C HIS A 92 0.35 -0.94 11.03
N VAL A 93 0.35 -0.54 9.76
CA VAL A 93 1.10 0.59 9.23
C VAL A 93 0.11 1.61 8.69
N LEU A 94 0.29 2.87 9.09
CA LEU A 94 -0.43 4.01 8.53
C LEU A 94 0.37 4.56 7.36
N VAL A 95 -0.24 4.61 6.17
CA VAL A 95 0.40 5.16 4.98
C VAL A 95 -0.46 6.24 4.35
N ASP A 96 0.18 7.28 3.84
CA ASP A 96 -0.43 8.23 2.91
C ASP A 96 0.04 7.84 1.51
N ALA A 97 -0.87 7.43 0.62
CA ALA A 97 -0.55 7.01 -0.73
C ALA A 97 -1.14 7.98 -1.77
N GLY A 98 -0.38 8.28 -2.81
CA GLY A 98 -0.82 9.14 -3.91
C GLY A 98 -0.17 8.74 -5.21
N LYS A 99 -0.82 9.11 -6.30
CA LYS A 99 -0.40 8.76 -7.66
C LYS A 99 -0.03 10.00 -8.45
N ASP A 100 0.77 9.83 -9.50
CA ASP A 100 0.93 10.91 -10.48
C ASP A 100 -0.44 11.27 -11.09
N ARG A 101 -0.63 12.54 -11.47
CA ARG A 101 -1.94 13.10 -11.87
C ARG A 101 -2.59 12.39 -13.05
N THR A 102 -1.82 11.67 -13.84
CA THR A 102 -2.24 10.92 -15.04
C THR A 102 -2.39 9.42 -14.79
N ALA A 103 -2.08 8.94 -13.58
CA ALA A 103 -2.11 7.52 -13.29
C ALA A 103 -3.56 7.06 -13.05
N ASP A 104 -3.93 5.90 -13.60
CA ASP A 104 -5.18 5.21 -13.31
C ASP A 104 -4.82 4.01 -12.45
N ILE A 105 -4.58 4.29 -11.17
CA ILE A 105 -4.20 3.30 -10.16
C ILE A 105 -5.21 3.37 -9.02
N ALA A 106 -5.64 2.20 -8.55
CA ALA A 106 -6.41 2.05 -7.33
C ALA A 106 -5.65 1.16 -6.34
N MET A 107 -5.55 1.57 -5.08
CA MET A 107 -5.08 0.71 -4.00
C MET A 107 -6.28 0.18 -3.23
N VAL A 108 -6.34 -1.14 -3.05
CA VAL A 108 -7.42 -1.87 -2.40
C VAL A 108 -6.82 -2.71 -1.28
N LEU A 109 -7.39 -2.60 -0.09
CA LEU A 109 -6.99 -3.43 1.04
C LEU A 109 -7.68 -4.78 0.94
N ALA A 110 -6.93 -5.88 0.97
CA ALA A 110 -7.55 -7.19 1.15
C ALA A 110 -8.14 -7.25 2.56
N ALA A 111 -9.37 -7.77 2.68
CA ALA A 111 -9.96 -8.00 4.00
C ALA A 111 -9.08 -9.01 4.75
N ALA A 112 -8.69 -8.69 5.98
CA ALA A 112 -7.95 -9.59 6.86
C ALA A 112 -8.72 -10.92 6.96
N THR A 113 -8.17 -12.00 6.42
CA THR A 113 -8.72 -13.34 6.65
C THR A 113 -8.28 -13.77 8.05
N ALA A 114 -9.24 -13.74 8.99
CA ALA A 114 -9.07 -14.15 10.37
C ALA A 114 -8.68 -15.64 10.52
#